data_AF-A0AAV6LGT6-F1
#
_entry.id   AF-A0AAV6LGT6-F1
#
_cell.length_a   1.000
_cell.length_b   1.000
_cell.length_c   1.000
_cell.angle_alpha   90.00
_cell.angle_beta   90.00
_cell.angle_gamma   90.00
#
_symmetry.space_group_name_H-M   'P 1'
#
loop_
_entity.id
_entity.type
_entity.pdbx_description
1 polymer ?
#
loop_
_entity_poly.entity_id
_entity_poly.type
_entity_poly.pdbx_seq_one_letter_code
_entity_poly.pdbx_strand_id
1 'polypeptide(L)' 'MHNCLYKLSLAATLYHLWRERNFRVFQNKKVDPGMVVQQIVSDLRCCMSAWKNVKRTLSNQRLCQWWHVSWNILC' A
#
# COMPACT_ATOMS: atom_id res chain seq x y z
N MET A 1 -13.50 -6.71 -13.72
CA MET A 1 -12.17 -6.14 -13.40
C MET A 1 -11.91 -6.32 -11.90
N HIS A 2 -11.16 -7.36 -11.56
CA HIS A 2 -10.94 -7.85 -10.19
C HIS A 2 -9.89 -6.98 -9.44
N ASN A 3 -10.34 -6.33 -8.36
CA ASN A 3 -9.59 -5.76 -7.22
C ASN A 3 -8.20 -5.16 -7.48
N CYS A 4 -8.08 -4.14 -8.34
CA CYS A 4 -6.81 -3.43 -8.58
C CYS A 4 -6.20 -2.84 -7.29
N LEU A 5 -7.03 -2.31 -6.38
CA LEU A 5 -6.56 -1.76 -5.09
C LEU A 5 -5.93 -2.85 -4.20
N TYR A 6 -6.48 -4.06 -4.21
CA TYR A 6 -5.92 -5.19 -3.47
C TYR A 6 -4.56 -5.60 -4.05
N LYS A 7 -4.47 -5.72 -5.38
CA LYS A 7 -3.21 -6.06 -6.06
C LYS A 7 -2.12 -5.03 -5.74
N LEU A 8 -2.46 -3.75 -5.77
CA LEU A 8 -1.54 -2.67 -5.40
C LEU A 8 -1.10 -2.79 -3.94
N SER A 9 -2.05 -2.99 -3.02
CA SER A 9 -1.79 -3.17 -1.58
C SER A 9 -0.78 -4.30 -1.34
N LEU A 10 -1.03 -5.45 -1.97
CA LEU A 10 -0.18 -6.63 -1.87
C LEU A 10 1.22 -6.37 -2.47
N ALA A 11 1.27 -5.80 -3.67
CA ALA A 11 2.54 -5.53 -4.37
C ALA A 11 3.43 -4.57 -3.57
N ALA A 12 2.89 -3.46 -3.06
CA ALA A 12 3.67 -2.52 -2.27
C ALA A 12 4.17 -3.15 -0.96
N THR A 13 3.32 -3.93 -0.28
CA THR A 13 3.70 -4.63 0.95
C THR A 13 4.85 -5.60 0.70
N LEU A 14 4.75 -6.44 -0.35
CA LEU A 14 5.78 -7.39 -0.72
C LEU A 14 7.08 -6.69 -1.13
N TYR A 15 6.99 -5.58 -1.87
CA TYR A 15 8.14 -4.79 -2.27
C TYR A 15 8.93 -4.27 -1.07
N HIS A 16 8.25 -3.63 -0.10
CA HIS A 16 8.91 -3.09 1.09
C HIS A 16 9.48 -4.19 1.99
N LEU A 17 8.81 -5.34 2.09
CA LEU A 17 9.31 -6.48 2.85
C LEU A 17 10.57 -7.09 2.20
N TRP A 18 10.56 -7.25 0.88
CA TRP A 18 11.72 -7.69 0.11
C TRP A 18 12.89 -6.70 0.24
N ARG A 19 12.61 -5.40 0.12
CA ARG A 19 13.60 -4.32 0.26
C ARG A 19 14.25 -4.35 1.64
N GLU A 20 13.47 -4.50 2.71
CA GLU A 20 14.04 -4.60 4.06
C GLU A 20 14.85 -5.88 4.27
N ARG A 21 14.39 -7.03 3.76
CA ARG A 21 15.21 -8.25 3.78
C ARG A 21 16.56 -8.02 3.11
N ASN A 22 16.58 -7.37 1.95
CA ASN A 22 17.81 -7.09 1.22
C ASN A 22 18.72 -6.10 1.96
N PHE A 23 18.16 -5.08 2.61
CA PHE A 23 18.96 -4.17 3.44
C PHE A 23 19.63 -4.89 4.60
N ARG A 24 18.93 -5.84 5.24
CA ARG A 24 19.54 -6.67 6.29
C ARG A 24 20.66 -7.55 5.77
N VAL A 25 20.42 -8.26 4.67
CA VAL A 25 21.36 -9.25 4.13
C VAL A 25 22.57 -8.59 3.47
N PHE A 26 22.36 -7.56 2.65
CA PHE A 26 23.40 -7.01 1.78
C PHE A 26 23.99 -5.69 2.27
N GLN A 27 23.34 -4.98 3.19
CA GLN A 27 23.82 -3.70 3.71
C GLN A 27 24.05 -3.70 5.22
N ASN A 28 23.76 -4.81 5.91
CA ASN A 28 23.76 -4.92 7.37
C ASN A 28 22.97 -3.77 8.06
N LYS A 29 21.96 -3.24 7.37
CA LYS A 29 21.08 -2.19 7.86
C LYS A 29 19.77 -2.82 8.31
N LYS A 30 19.32 -2.46 9.49
CA LYS A 30 18.03 -2.89 10.04
C LYS A 30 17.16 -1.66 10.20
N VAL A 31 16.03 -1.66 9.51
CA VAL A 31 15.02 -0.61 9.67
C VAL A 31 14.07 -1.04 10.78
N ASP A 32 13.63 -0.08 11.58
CA ASP A 32 12.59 -0.32 12.58
C ASP A 32 11.30 -0.81 11.89
N PRO A 33 10.65 -1.89 12.38
CA PRO A 33 9.43 -2.41 11.76
C PRO A 33 8.32 -1.37 11.63
N GLY A 34 8.18 -0.47 12.62
CA GLY A 34 7.21 0.62 12.57
C GLY A 34 7.49 1.58 11.42
N MET A 35 8.76 1.90 11.15
CA MET A 35 9.15 2.71 10.00
C MET A 35 8.85 2.02 8.66
N VAL A 36 9.06 0.70 8.55
CA VAL A 36 8.71 -0.06 7.33
C VAL A 36 7.21 0.00 7.07
N VAL A 37 6.39 -0.18 8.12
CA VAL A 37 4.93 -0.09 8.01
C VAL A 37 4.51 1.32 7.58
N GLN A 38 5.10 2.37 8.15
CA GLN A 38 4.80 3.75 7.76
C GLN A 38 5.16 4.02 6.29
N GLN A 39 6.28 3.47 5.80
CA GLN A 39 6.65 3.59 4.38
C GLN A 39 5.63 2.90 3.47
N ILE A 40 5.18 1.68 3.82
CA ILE A 40 4.14 0.97 3.06
C ILE A 40 2.85 1.80 3.00
N VAL A 41 2.38 2.30 4.14
CA VAL A 41 1.14 3.10 4.23
C VAL A 41 1.26 4.38 3.41
N SER A 42 2.39 5.09 3.52
CA SER A 42 2.64 6.33 2.78
C SER A 42 2.64 6.10 1.26
N ASP A 43 3.34 5.08 0.78
CA ASP A 43 3.39 4.73 -0.64
C ASP A 43 2.01 4.34 -1.17
N LEU A 44 1.29 3.50 -0.44
CA LEU A 44 -0.06 3.10 -0.84
C LEU A 44 -1.02 4.28 -0.90
N ARG A 45 -0.98 5.19 0.08
CA ARG A 45 -1.80 6.40 0.04
C ARG A 45 -1.47 7.26 -1.17
N CYS A 46 -0.18 7.48 -1.43
CA CYS A 46 0.26 8.26 -2.58
C CYS A 46 -0.23 7.64 -3.90
N CYS A 47 0.01 6.34 -4.11
CA CYS A 47 -0.41 5.66 -5.34
C CYS A 47 -1.93 5.61 -5.50
N MET A 48 -2.67 5.30 -4.43
CA MET A 48 -4.13 5.20 -4.49
C MET A 48 -4.80 6.57 -4.68
N SER A 49 -4.26 7.63 -4.07
CA SER A 49 -4.81 8.99 -4.21
C SER A 49 -4.78 9.53 -5.65
N ALA A 50 -3.88 9.00 -6.49
CA ALA A 50 -3.78 9.36 -7.90
C ALA A 50 -4.89 8.71 -8.75
N TRP A 51 -5.58 7.69 -8.24
CA TRP A 51 -6.59 6.96 -9.00
C TRP A 51 -7.93 7.70 -8.97
N LYS A 52 -8.60 7.74 -10.11
CA LYS A 52 -9.94 8.31 -10.27
C LYS A 52 -10.88 7.25 -10.82
N ASN A 53 -12.17 7.42 -10.55
CA ASN A 53 -13.23 6.55 -11.07
C ASN A 53 -13.06 5.06 -10.68
N VAL A 54 -12.60 4.80 -9.46
CA VAL A 54 -12.54 3.44 -8.92
C VAL A 54 -13.95 3.00 -8.55
N LYS A 55 -14.41 1.86 -9.07
CA LYS A 55 -15.77 1.36 -8.76
C LYS A 55 -16.02 1.31 -7.26
N ARG A 56 -17.12 1.93 -6.82
CA ARG A 56 -17.58 1.87 -5.43
C ARG A 56 -18.12 0.49 -5.08
N THR A 57 -17.24 -0.39 -4.62
CA THR A 57 -17.58 -1.72 -4.07
C THR A 57 -17.26 -1.77 -2.57
N LEU A 58 -17.93 -2.66 -1.83
CA LEU A 58 -17.65 -2.89 -0.41
C LEU A 58 -16.17 -3.21 -0.16
N SER A 59 -15.54 -4.00 -1.04
CA SER A 59 -14.12 -4.35 -0.94
C SER A 59 -13.22 -3.12 -1.10
N ASN A 60 -13.50 -2.25 -2.07
CA ASN A 60 -12.72 -1.03 -2.28
C ASN A 60 -12.93 -0.02 -1.15
N GLN A 61 -14.14 0.08 -0.59
CA GLN A 61 -14.42 0.91 0.58
C GLN A 61 -13.65 0.44 1.81
N ARG A 62 -13.64 -0.88 2.08
CA ARG A 62 -12.84 -1.46 3.17
C ARG A 62 -11.35 -1.19 3.00
N LEU A 63 -10.82 -1.33 1.79
CA LEU A 63 -9.42 -1.00 1.50
C LEU A 63 -9.12 0.49 1.73
N CYS A 64 -10.00 1.39 1.29
CA CYS A 64 -9.83 2.82 1.58
C CYS A 64 -9.84 3.11 3.09
N GLN A 65 -10.69 2.43 3.85
CA GLN A 65 -10.72 2.55 5.32
C GLN A 65 -9.42 2.02 5.95
N TRP A 66 -8.97 0.81 5.59
CA TRP A 66 -7.77 0.20 6.15
C TRP A 66 -6.50 1.02 5.89
N TRP A 67 -6.38 1.58 4.69
CA TRP A 67 -5.21 2.39 4.32
C TRP A 67 -5.39 3.89 4.59
N HIS A 68 -6.55 4.29 5.14
CA HIS A 68 -6.94 5.69 5.34
C HIS A 68 -6.78 6.57 4.08
N VAL A 69 -7.25 6.04 2.94
CA VAL A 69 -7.28 6.78 1.67
C VAL A 69 -8.63 7.46 1.53
N SER A 70 -8.62 8.68 1.00
CA SER A 70 -9.84 9.46 0.76
C SER A 70 -10.79 8.73 -0.19
N TRP A 71 -12.09 8.79 0.09
CA TRP A 71 -13.12 8.12 -0.70
C TRP A 71 -13.43 8.84 -2.01
N ASN A 72 -12.87 10.03 -2.23
CA ASN A 72 -12.97 10.79 -3.47
C ASN A 72 -12.44 10.04 -4.71
N ILE A 73 -11.64 8.99 -4.52
CA ILE A 73 -11.16 8.13 -5.61
C ILE A 73 -12.26 7.19 -6.14
N LEU A 74 -13.31 6.96 -5.35
CA LEU A 74 -14.42 6.07 -5.67
C LEU A 74 -15.49 6.80 -6.50
N CYS A 75 -15.94 6.19 -7.61
CA CYS A 75 -17.11 6.61 -8.39
C CYS A 75 -18.25 5.59 -8.30
#